data_AF-A0A941MIM4-F1
#
_entry.id   AF-A0A941MIM4-F1
#
_cell.length_a   1.000
_cell.length_b   1.000
_cell.length_c   1.000
_cell.angle_alpha   90.00
_cell.angle_beta   90.00
_cell.angle_gamma   90.00
#
_symmetry.space_group_name_H-M   'P 1'
#
loop_
_entity.id
_entity.type
_entity.pdbx_description
1 polymer ?
#
loop_
_entity_poly.entity_id
_entity_poly.type
_entity_poly.pdbx_seq_one_letter_code
_entity_poly.pdbx_strand_id
1 'polypeptide(L)'
;MKSKLLIGVAAAALVSLGAGVANAGCMTKGAVATSTSADSAKWFAMETMVQNVSWGLWPGFLANGQVAGYKVVNKKYRCSPNGGMVTCHGRATFCKL
;
A
#
# COMPACT_ATOMS: atom_id res chain seq x y z
N MET A 1 -17.01 46.90 19.75
CA MET A 1 -16.38 46.41 18.50
C MET A 1 -17.30 45.31 17.95
N LYS A 2 -17.91 45.53 16.78
CA LYS A 2 -19.01 44.68 16.27
C LYS A 2 -18.44 43.41 15.61
N SER A 3 -18.80 42.26 16.17
CA SER A 3 -18.47 40.91 15.71
C SER A 3 -18.79 40.68 14.24
N LYS A 4 -17.88 40.01 13.53
CA LYS A 4 -18.20 39.29 12.29
C LYS A 4 -17.86 37.82 12.49
N LEU A 5 -18.90 37.09 12.84
CA LEU A 5 -18.97 35.63 12.80
C LEU A 5 -18.90 35.22 11.32
N LEU A 6 -17.80 34.63 10.88
CA LEU A 6 -17.69 34.02 9.56
C LEU A 6 -17.87 32.52 9.71
N ILE A 7 -19.12 32.11 9.54
CA ILE A 7 -19.57 30.76 9.21
C ILE A 7 -19.03 30.43 7.81
N GLY A 8 -18.37 29.29 7.64
CA GLY A 8 -17.74 28.93 6.38
C GLY A 8 -17.50 27.44 6.20
N VAL A 9 -18.59 26.69 6.01
CA VAL A 9 -18.72 25.44 5.23
C VAL A 9 -17.80 24.27 5.61
N ALA A 10 -18.36 23.35 6.42
CA ALA A 10 -17.93 21.96 6.45
C ALA A 10 -18.26 21.31 5.09
N ALA A 11 -17.23 21.08 4.27
CA ALA A 11 -17.34 20.23 3.09
C ALA A 11 -17.36 18.77 3.53
N ALA A 12 -18.55 18.22 3.78
CA ALA A 12 -18.74 16.78 3.88
C ALA A 12 -18.55 16.17 2.49
N ALA A 13 -17.36 15.63 2.23
CA ALA A 13 -17.11 14.83 1.03
C ALA A 13 -17.88 13.51 1.15
N LEU A 14 -19.05 13.47 0.51
CA LEU A 14 -19.79 12.24 0.20
C LEU A 14 -18.95 11.39 -0.76
N VAL A 15 -18.25 10.38 -0.25
CA VAL A 15 -17.66 9.33 -1.07
C VAL A 15 -18.67 8.18 -1.15
N SER A 16 -19.61 8.26 -2.09
CA SER A 16 -20.53 7.16 -2.39
C SER A 16 -19.92 6.19 -3.41
N LEU A 17 -19.60 5.00 -2.91
CA LEU A 17 -19.74 3.67 -3.53
C LEU A 17 -19.09 3.41 -4.89
N GLY A 18 -17.83 3.01 -4.86
CA GLY A 18 -17.33 2.00 -5.80
C GLY A 18 -17.57 0.62 -5.20
N ALA A 19 -18.69 -0.03 -5.52
CA ALA A 19 -18.84 -1.47 -5.32
C ALA A 19 -17.89 -2.17 -6.30
N GLY A 20 -16.63 -2.32 -5.89
CA GLY A 20 -15.66 -3.13 -6.60
C GLY A 20 -16.21 -4.55 -6.68
N VAL A 21 -16.29 -5.06 -7.90
CA VAL A 21 -16.60 -6.46 -8.21
C VAL A 21 -15.97 -7.38 -7.16
N ALA A 22 -16.82 -8.13 -6.45
CA ALA A 22 -16.40 -9.10 -5.46
C ALA A 22 -15.62 -10.22 -6.14
N ASN A 23 -14.34 -9.99 -6.38
CA ASN A 23 -13.37 -11.03 -6.70
C ASN A 23 -13.00 -11.65 -5.35
N ALA A 24 -13.48 -12.87 -5.10
CA ALA A 24 -13.35 -13.58 -3.82
C ALA A 24 -12.04 -13.25 -3.08
N GLY A 25 -12.10 -12.39 -2.05
CA GLY A 25 -11.06 -12.08 -1.05
C GLY A 25 -9.69 -11.58 -1.53
N CYS A 26 -9.39 -11.54 -2.83
CA CYS A 26 -8.03 -11.34 -3.35
C CYS A 26 -7.82 -9.98 -4.02
N MET A 27 -6.79 -9.25 -3.58
CA MET A 27 -6.39 -7.97 -4.14
C MET A 27 -4.96 -8.03 -4.67
N THR A 28 -4.74 -7.69 -5.93
CA THR A 28 -3.38 -7.51 -6.45
C THR A 28 -2.92 -6.07 -6.25
N LYS A 29 -1.75 -5.90 -5.65
CA LYS A 29 -1.08 -4.60 -5.51
C LYS A 29 0.25 -4.64 -6.22
N GLY A 30 0.67 -3.47 -6.67
CA GLY A 30 2.01 -3.23 -7.19
C GLY A 30 2.57 -1.99 -6.52
N ALA A 31 3.88 -1.96 -6.36
CA ALA A 31 4.60 -0.81 -5.83
C ALA A 31 5.99 -0.75 -6.43
N VAL A 32 6.59 0.44 -6.39
CA VAL A 32 7.96 0.67 -6.81
C VAL A 32 8.70 1.24 -5.63
N ALA A 33 9.88 0.72 -5.35
CA ALA A 33 10.76 1.26 -4.33
C ALA A 33 12.21 1.22 -4.79
N THR A 34 12.99 2.16 -4.30
CA THR A 34 14.41 2.32 -4.60
C THR A 34 15.21 2.27 -3.31
N SER A 35 16.32 1.54 -3.31
CA SER A 35 17.19 1.46 -2.15
C SER A 35 18.63 1.12 -2.56
N THR A 36 19.54 1.07 -1.59
CA THR A 36 20.96 0.77 -1.79
C THR A 36 21.24 -0.69 -2.16
N SER A 37 20.28 -1.60 -1.95
CA SER A 37 20.36 -2.99 -2.40
C SER A 37 19.04 -3.48 -2.98
N ALA A 38 19.10 -4.56 -3.76
CA ALA A 38 17.91 -5.18 -4.34
C ALA A 38 16.98 -5.74 -3.25
N ASP A 39 17.52 -6.30 -2.17
CA ASP A 39 16.72 -6.89 -1.10
C ASP A 39 15.94 -5.83 -0.31
N SER A 40 16.59 -4.72 0.05
CA SER A 40 15.89 -3.62 0.71
C SER A 40 14.86 -2.97 -0.21
N ALA A 41 15.18 -2.77 -1.49
CA ALA A 41 14.21 -2.24 -2.47
C ALA A 41 12.99 -3.16 -2.65
N LYS A 42 13.17 -4.49 -2.69
CA LYS A 42 12.04 -5.44 -2.71
C LYS A 42 11.22 -5.38 -1.43
N TRP A 43 11.87 -5.25 -0.28
CA TRP A 43 11.20 -5.17 1.01
C TRP A 43 10.34 -3.90 1.11
N PHE A 44 10.88 -2.72 0.76
CA PHE A 44 10.11 -1.47 0.72
C PHE A 44 8.96 -1.50 -0.30
N ALA A 45 9.16 -2.18 -1.43
CA ALA A 45 8.06 -2.40 -2.38
C ALA A 45 6.96 -3.28 -1.77
N MET A 46 7.29 -4.36 -1.06
CA MET A 46 6.31 -5.17 -0.33
C MET A 46 5.61 -4.38 0.76
N GLU A 47 6.36 -3.63 1.56
CA GLU A 47 5.84 -2.78 2.62
C GLU A 47 4.81 -1.78 2.06
N THR A 48 5.14 -1.13 0.95
CA THR A 48 4.23 -0.21 0.25
C THR A 48 2.99 -0.93 -0.27
N MET A 49 3.13 -2.15 -0.79
CA MET A 49 1.99 -2.97 -1.20
C MET A 49 1.09 -3.32 0.00
N VAL A 50 1.65 -3.63 1.17
CA VAL A 50 0.90 -3.88 2.41
C VAL A 50 0.14 -2.64 2.88
N GLN A 51 0.80 -1.48 2.90
CA GLN A 51 0.15 -0.21 3.25
C GLN A 51 -1.04 0.09 2.31
N ASN A 52 -0.90 -0.23 1.01
CA ASN A 52 -1.98 -0.11 0.03
C ASN A 52 -3.13 -1.12 0.20
N VAL A 53 -2.91 -2.23 0.92
CA VAL A 53 -3.98 -3.14 1.34
C VAL A 53 -4.69 -2.57 2.56
N SER A 54 -3.94 -2.24 3.60
CA SER A 54 -4.44 -1.56 4.80
C SER A 54 -3.30 -1.12 5.72
N TRP A 55 -3.39 0.10 6.23
CA TRP A 55 -2.52 0.59 7.31
C TRP A 55 -2.60 -0.23 8.59
N GLY A 56 -3.71 -0.93 8.85
CA GLY A 56 -3.83 -1.82 10.01
C GLY A 56 -2.96 -3.08 9.93
N LEU A 57 -2.49 -3.46 8.74
CA LEU A 57 -1.60 -4.62 8.55
C LEU A 57 -0.12 -4.25 8.70
N TRP A 58 0.20 -2.97 8.52
CA TRP A 58 1.57 -2.48 8.46
C TRP A 58 2.37 -2.72 9.75
N PRO A 59 1.83 -2.50 10.98
CA PRO A 59 2.57 -2.80 12.21
C PRO A 59 2.97 -4.27 12.34
N GLY A 60 2.08 -5.19 11.96
CA GLY A 60 2.38 -6.62 11.95
C GLY A 60 3.47 -6.98 10.94
N PHE A 61 3.38 -6.40 9.74
CA PHE A 61 4.40 -6.58 8.71
C PHE A 61 5.77 -6.03 9.13
N LEU A 62 5.84 -4.88 9.80
CA LEU A 62 7.10 -4.37 10.35
C LEU A 62 7.70 -5.29 11.40
N ALA A 63 6.86 -5.89 12.26
CA ALA A 63 7.32 -6.72 13.36
C ALA A 63 7.92 -8.05 12.90
N ASN A 64 7.37 -8.68 11.86
CA ASN A 64 7.76 -10.05 11.49
C ASN A 64 7.74 -10.36 9.97
N GLY A 65 7.45 -9.37 9.12
CA GLY A 65 7.37 -9.53 7.66
C GLY A 65 6.13 -10.26 7.15
N GLN A 66 5.15 -10.55 8.01
CA GLN A 66 3.94 -11.28 7.65
C GLN A 66 2.73 -10.34 7.52
N VAL A 67 1.75 -10.76 6.72
CA VAL A 67 0.50 -10.02 6.50
C VAL A 67 -0.63 -10.83 7.12
N ALA A 68 -0.91 -10.57 8.40
CA ALA A 68 -1.85 -11.36 9.19
C ALA A 68 -3.24 -11.40 8.54
N GLY A 69 -3.84 -12.59 8.47
CA GLY A 69 -5.14 -12.80 7.83
C GLY A 69 -5.11 -12.79 6.30
N TYR A 70 -3.93 -12.75 5.67
CA TYR A 70 -3.77 -12.82 4.21
C TYR A 70 -2.73 -13.85 3.78
N LYS A 71 -3.07 -14.62 2.76
CA LYS A 71 -2.12 -15.39 1.94
C LYS A 71 -1.58 -14.49 0.84
N VAL A 72 -0.28 -14.22 0.87
CA VAL A 72 0.40 -13.42 -0.17
C VAL A 72 0.99 -14.34 -1.23
N VAL A 73 0.43 -14.30 -2.44
CA VAL A 73 0.82 -15.14 -3.58
C VAL A 73 1.32 -14.31 -4.76
N ASN A 74 1.88 -14.97 -5.78
CA ASN A 74 2.31 -14.35 -7.04
C ASN A 74 3.27 -13.16 -6.85
N LYS A 75 4.17 -13.27 -5.85
CA LYS A 75 5.21 -12.27 -5.57
C LYS A 75 6.19 -12.23 -6.74
N LYS A 76 6.22 -11.11 -7.47
CA LYS A 76 7.14 -10.89 -8.58
C LYS A 76 7.83 -9.54 -8.40
N TYR A 77 9.13 -9.53 -8.65
CA TYR A 77 9.94 -8.32 -8.59
C TYR A 77 10.80 -8.23 -9.83
N ARG A 78 10.87 -7.04 -10.41
CA ARG A 78 11.84 -6.69 -11.43
C ARG A 78 12.68 -5.55 -10.91
N CYS A 79 13.96 -5.84 -10.66
CA CYS A 79 14.91 -4.87 -10.15
C CYS A 79 15.89 -4.48 -11.25
N SER A 80 16.19 -3.20 -11.33
CA SER A 80 17.16 -2.63 -12.26
C SER A 80 18.05 -1.63 -11.52
N PRO A 81 19.33 -1.51 -11.91
CA PRO A 81 20.17 -0.40 -11.46
C PRO A 81 19.49 0.94 -11.78
N ASN A 82 19.57 1.87 -10.83
CA ASN A 82 19.09 3.24 -10.99
C ASN A 82 20.14 4.18 -10.37
N GLY A 83 21.09 4.61 -11.19
CA GLY A 83 22.29 5.30 -10.72
C GLY A 83 23.08 4.43 -9.74
N GLY A 84 23.48 5.01 -8.60
CA GLY A 84 24.15 4.28 -7.51
C GLY A 84 23.22 3.44 -6.61
N MET A 85 21.95 3.31 -6.98
CA MET A 85 20.93 2.58 -6.23
C MET A 85 20.29 1.48 -7.09
N VAL A 86 19.35 0.73 -6.51
CA VAL A 86 18.54 -0.29 -7.17
C VAL A 86 17.06 0.08 -7.02
N THR A 87 16.34 0.13 -8.14
CA THR A 87 14.88 0.30 -8.15
C THR A 87 14.22 -1.03 -8.46
N CYS A 88 13.25 -1.43 -7.66
CA CYS A 88 12.47 -2.65 -7.85
C CYS A 88 10.99 -2.32 -8.07
N HIS A 89 10.44 -2.84 -9.16
CA HIS A 89 9.00 -2.88 -9.43
C HIS A 89 8.45 -4.20 -8.91
N GLY A 90 7.69 -4.13 -7.83
CA GLY A 90 7.05 -5.26 -7.18
C GLY A 90 5.58 -5.41 -7.54
N ARG A 91 5.09 -6.64 -7.58
CA ARG A 91 3.66 -6.98 -7.54
C ARG A 91 3.43 -8.21 -6.68
N ALA A 92 2.30 -8.22 -5.98
CA ALA A 92 1.85 -9.35 -5.18
C ALA A 92 0.32 -9.38 -5.11
N THR A 93 -0.23 -10.58 -4.93
CA THR A 93 -1.66 -10.78 -4.73
C THR A 93 -1.91 -11.18 -3.29
N PHE A 94 -2.75 -10.41 -2.59
CA PHE A 94 -3.12 -10.57 -1.19
C PHE A 94 -4.50 -11.18 -1.14
N CYS A 95 -4.60 -12.44 -0.75
CA CYS A 95 -5.86 -13.16 -0.63
C CYS A 95 -6.21 -13.30 0.84
N LYS A 96 -7.37 -12.77 1.26
CA LYS A 96 -7.85 -12.94 2.63
C LYS A 96 -8.04 -14.44 2.94
N LEU A 97 -7.57 -14.86 4.11
CA LEU A 97 -7.72 -16.24 4.62
C LEU A 97 -9.15 -16.50 5.12
#